data_AF-A0A6B0SRM2-F1
#
_entry.id   AF-A0A6B0SRM2-F1
#
_cell.length_a   1.000
_cell.length_b   1.000
_cell.length_c   1.000
_cell.angle_alpha   90.00
_cell.angle_beta   90.00
_cell.angle_gamma   90.00
#
_symmetry.space_group_name_H-M   'P 1'
#
loop_
_entity.id
_entity.type
_entity.pdbx_description
1 polymer ?
#
loop_
_entity_poly.entity_id
_entity_poly.type
_entity_poly.pdbx_seq_one_letter_code
_entity_poly.pdbx_strand_id
1 'polypeptide(L)'
;MHRAPDPNGRTGVEQSSWGSVLAGYAVIAGVLASLWAVSNPIAALTVLLAAVAVRRGAPRAAAAVRCVRVCREFTVDLGGRLRITLTKPPVDDV
;
A
#
# COMPACT_ATOMS: atom_id res chain seq x y z
N MET A 1 -7.50 61.31 -8.85
CA MET A 1 -7.74 60.17 -9.77
C MET A 1 -7.65 58.88 -8.98
N HIS A 2 -8.78 58.26 -8.61
CA HIS A 2 -8.81 56.94 -7.98
C HIS A 2 -8.71 55.87 -9.07
N ARG A 3 -7.65 55.06 -9.04
CA ARG A 3 -7.47 53.91 -9.94
C ARG A 3 -8.25 52.74 -9.34
N ALA A 4 -9.13 52.11 -10.13
CA ALA A 4 -9.85 50.93 -9.70
C ALA A 4 -8.86 49.79 -9.38
N PRO A 5 -9.08 49.00 -8.31
CA PRO A 5 -8.24 47.87 -7.99
C PRO A 5 -8.33 46.84 -9.13
N ASP A 6 -7.17 46.43 -9.63
CA ASP A 6 -7.03 45.47 -10.72
C ASP A 6 -7.62 44.11 -10.30
N PRO A 7 -8.64 43.58 -10.97
CA PRO A 7 -9.30 42.32 -10.57
C PRO A 7 -8.40 41.10 -10.76
N ASN A 8 -7.24 41.25 -11.41
CA ASN A 8 -6.25 40.20 -11.62
C ASN A 8 -5.34 39.96 -10.41
N GLY A 9 -5.57 40.64 -9.28
CA GLY A 9 -4.86 40.43 -8.01
C GLY A 9 -5.28 39.19 -7.22
N ARG A 10 -6.08 38.27 -7.78
CA ARG A 10 -6.27 36.95 -7.15
C ARG A 10 -4.99 36.14 -7.37
N THR A 11 -4.10 36.23 -6.40
CA THR A 11 -3.07 35.21 -6.15
C THR A 11 -3.70 33.85 -6.39
N GLY A 12 -3.06 33.09 -7.29
CA GLY A 12 -3.60 31.84 -7.83
C GLY A 12 -4.28 31.04 -6.74
N VAL A 13 -5.59 30.87 -6.89
CA VAL A 13 -6.29 29.78 -6.22
C VAL A 13 -5.54 28.54 -6.66
N GLU A 14 -4.68 28.06 -5.76
CA GLU A 14 -3.85 26.89 -5.90
C GLU A 14 -4.66 25.88 -6.70
N GLN A 15 -4.13 25.48 -7.86
CA GLN A 15 -4.64 24.31 -8.56
C GLN A 15 -4.77 23.23 -7.50
N SER A 16 -6.02 22.97 -7.10
CA SER A 16 -6.34 22.09 -5.98
C SER A 16 -5.91 20.71 -6.44
N SER A 17 -4.65 20.43 -6.17
CA SER A 17 -4.02 19.20 -6.57
C SER A 17 -4.77 18.10 -5.86
N TRP A 18 -5.05 17.00 -6.56
CA TRP A 18 -5.63 15.80 -5.98
C TRP A 18 -4.96 15.39 -4.67
N GLY A 19 -3.69 15.77 -4.47
CA GLY A 19 -2.96 15.63 -3.21
C GLY A 19 -3.59 16.35 -2.01
N SER A 20 -4.12 17.57 -2.17
CA SER A 20 -4.80 18.30 -1.09
C SER A 20 -6.12 17.63 -0.68
N VAL A 21 -6.89 17.14 -1.67
CA VAL A 21 -8.12 16.38 -1.42
C VAL A 21 -7.81 15.06 -0.72
N LEU A 22 -6.81 14.32 -1.20
CA LEU A 22 -6.36 13.07 -0.58
C LEU A 22 -5.81 13.31 0.83
N ALA A 23 -5.09 14.41 1.06
CA ALA A 23 -4.60 14.79 2.38
C ALA A 23 -5.77 15.07 3.34
N GLY A 24 -6.82 15.76 2.90
CA GLY A 24 -8.03 15.97 3.68
C GLY A 24 -8.70 14.65 4.10
N TYR A 25 -8.87 13.71 3.16
CA TYR A 25 -9.41 12.38 3.48
C TYR A 25 -8.49 11.57 4.39
N ALA A 26 -7.18 11.67 4.22
CA ALA A 26 -6.21 10.98 5.06
C ALA A 26 -6.28 11.46 6.52
N VAL A 27 -6.46 12.77 6.74
CA VAL A 27 -6.61 13.34 8.09
C VAL A 27 -7.89 12.81 8.76
N ILE A 28 -9.03 12.84 8.06
CA ILE A 28 -10.30 12.35 8.62
C ILE A 28 -10.19 10.85 8.96
N ALA A 29 -9.65 10.06 8.04
CA ALA A 29 -9.43 8.63 8.26
C ALA A 29 -8.49 8.38 9.44
N GLY A 30 -7.42 9.18 9.56
CA GLY A 30 -6.46 9.10 10.66
C GLY A 30 -7.09 9.38 12.02
N VAL A 31 -7.95 10.40 12.13
CA VAL A 31 -8.68 10.71 13.37
C VAL A 31 -9.60 9.56 13.77
N LEU A 32 -10.42 9.06 12.84
CA LEU A 32 -11.31 7.93 13.10
C LEU A 32 -10.54 6.67 13.49
N ALA A 33 -9.44 6.38 12.80
CA ALA A 33 -8.57 5.25 13.11
C ALA A 33 -7.92 5.39 14.49
N SER A 34 -7.49 6.59 14.87
CA SER A 34 -6.91 6.85 16.18
C SER A 34 -7.93 6.66 17.30
N LEU A 35 -9.16 7.14 17.10
CA LEU A 35 -10.25 6.97 18.06
C LEU A 35 -10.62 5.49 18.22
N TRP A 36 -10.67 4.76 17.11
CA TRP A 36 -10.92 3.32 17.10
C TRP A 36 -9.78 2.54 17.78
N ALA A 37 -8.53 2.95 17.57
CA ALA A 37 -7.36 2.31 18.17
C ALA A 37 -7.30 2.49 19.69
N VAL A 38 -7.74 3.63 20.22
CA VAL A 38 -7.85 3.83 21.68
C VAL A 38 -8.90 2.90 22.27
N SER A 39 -10.03 2.70 21.59
CA SER A 39 -11.09 1.79 22.06
C SER A 39 -10.72 0.31 21.93
N ASN A 40 -9.89 -0.06 20.95
CA ASN A 40 -9.51 -1.45 20.66
C ASN A 40 -8.00 -1.57 20.38
N PRO A 41 -7.15 -1.46 21.40
CA PRO A 41 -5.69 -1.38 21.21
C PRO A 41 -5.11 -2.66 20.59
N ILE A 42 -5.65 -3.82 20.95
CA ILE A 42 -5.19 -5.11 20.40
C ILE A 42 -5.51 -5.19 18.91
N ALA A 43 -6.72 -4.79 18.50
CA ALA A 43 -7.12 -4.80 17.10
C ALA A 43 -6.32 -3.80 16.25
N ALA A 44 -5.97 -2.64 16.81
CA ALA A 44 -5.07 -1.71 16.14
C ALA A 44 -3.67 -2.31 15.95
N LEU A 45 -3.16 -3.02 16.95
CA LEU A 45 -1.84 -3.65 16.90
C LEU A 45 -1.80 -4.78 15.87
N THR A 46 -2.86 -5.59 15.76
CA THR A 46 -2.95 -6.63 14.72
C THR A 46 -3.02 -6.02 13.32
N VAL A 47 -3.79 -4.95 13.11
CA VAL A 47 -3.86 -4.24 11.82
C VAL A 47 -2.48 -3.66 11.44
N LEU A 48 -1.77 -3.04 12.38
CA LEU A 48 -0.41 -2.53 12.15
C LEU A 48 0.56 -3.65 11.79
N LEU A 49 0.54 -4.76 12.54
CA LEU A 49 1.38 -5.92 12.25
C LEU A 49 1.07 -6.51 10.87
N ALA A 50 -0.21 -6.63 10.52
CA ALA A 50 -0.63 -7.09 9.20
C ALA A 50 -0.14 -6.16 8.08
N ALA A 51 -0.27 -4.84 8.26
CA ALA A 51 0.21 -3.87 7.29
C ALA A 51 1.73 -3.95 7.08
N VAL A 52 2.51 -4.09 8.16
CA VAL A 52 3.96 -4.27 8.10
C VAL A 52 4.33 -5.58 7.43
N ALA A 53 3.65 -6.68 7.78
CA ALA A 53 3.87 -7.99 7.19
C ALA A 53 3.60 -7.98 5.68
N VAL A 54 2.50 -7.37 5.25
CA VAL A 54 2.18 -7.22 3.82
C VAL A 54 3.22 -6.35 3.12
N ARG A 55 3.60 -5.20 3.69
CA ARG A 55 4.56 -4.29 3.05
C ARG A 55 5.93 -4.93 2.83
N ARG A 56 6.39 -5.77 3.78
CA ARG A 56 7.67 -6.49 3.66
C ARG A 56 7.55 -7.79 2.86
N GLY A 57 6.39 -8.46 2.90
CA GLY A 57 6.13 -9.73 2.25
C GLY A 57 5.74 -9.61 0.77
N ALA A 58 5.00 -8.56 0.40
CA ALA A 58 4.50 -8.32 -0.95
C ALA A 58 5.60 -8.32 -2.04
N PRO A 59 6.73 -7.61 -1.91
CA PRO A 59 7.77 -7.64 -2.94
C PRO A 59 8.41 -9.03 -3.08
N ARG A 60 8.58 -9.77 -1.96
CA ARG A 60 9.14 -11.13 -1.99
C ARG A 60 8.16 -12.13 -2.60
N ALA A 61 6.88 -12.03 -2.25
CA ALA A 61 5.84 -12.86 -2.82
C ALA A 61 5.66 -12.58 -4.32
N ALA A 62 5.71 -11.31 -4.75
CA ALA A 62 5.65 -10.94 -6.15
C ALA A 62 6.82 -11.50 -6.97
N ALA A 63 8.05 -11.43 -6.42
CA ALA A 63 9.22 -12.03 -7.03
C ALA A 63 9.11 -13.57 -7.11
N ALA A 64 8.63 -14.20 -6.04
CA ALA A 64 8.38 -15.65 -5.99
C ALA A 64 7.37 -16.10 -7.06
N VAL A 65 6.22 -15.43 -7.14
CA VAL A 65 5.20 -15.71 -8.17
C VAL A 65 5.76 -15.52 -9.57
N ARG A 66 6.61 -14.51 -9.78
CA ARG A 66 7.24 -14.28 -11.08
C ARG A 66 8.22 -15.41 -11.43
N CYS A 67 9.02 -15.91 -10.48
CA CYS A 67 9.88 -17.08 -10.67
C CYS A 67 9.07 -18.37 -10.93
N VAL A 68 7.99 -18.63 -10.19
CA VAL A 68 7.12 -19.79 -10.46
C VAL A 68 6.56 -19.75 -11.89
N ARG A 69 6.15 -18.56 -12.37
CA ARG A 69 5.61 -18.42 -13.72
C ARG A 69 6.66 -18.58 -14.81
N VAL A 70 7.86 -18.04 -14.60
CA VAL A 70 8.92 -18.00 -15.63
C VAL A 70 9.81 -19.25 -15.58
N CYS A 71 10.27 -19.63 -14.39
CA CYS A 71 11.21 -20.72 -14.17
C CYS A 71 10.52 -22.07 -13.94
N ARG A 72 9.17 -22.12 -13.79
CA ARG A 72 8.36 -23.30 -13.44
C ARG A 72 8.77 -24.03 -12.14
N GLU A 73 9.76 -23.53 -11.43
CA GLU A 73 10.27 -24.09 -10.20
C GLU A 73 10.56 -22.95 -9.21
N PHE A 74 10.10 -23.12 -7.97
CA PHE A 74 10.35 -22.18 -6.90
C PHE A 74 10.65 -22.93 -5.62
N THR A 75 11.85 -22.71 -5.09
CA THR A 75 12.30 -23.30 -3.84
C THR A 75 12.30 -22.21 -2.78
N VAL A 76 11.50 -22.40 -1.72
CA VAL A 76 11.54 -21.53 -0.54
C VAL A 76 12.10 -22.28 0.65
N ASP A 77 13.05 -21.66 1.32
CA ASP A 77 13.66 -22.18 2.53
C ASP A 77 13.05 -21.45 3.74
N LEU A 78 12.27 -22.17 4.53
CA LEU A 78 11.60 -21.66 5.72
C LEU A 78 12.53 -21.89 6.92
N GLY A 79 13.40 -20.90 7.15
CA GLY A 79 14.24 -20.84 8.34
C GLY A 79 15.25 -21.98 8.47
N GLY A 80 15.74 -22.53 7.36
CA GLY A 80 16.77 -23.59 7.34
C GLY A 80 16.28 -24.97 7.73
N ARG A 81 14.99 -25.14 8.08
CA ARG A 81 14.43 -26.41 8.57
C ARG A 81 13.50 -27.08 7.57
N LEU A 82 12.83 -26.29 6.73
CA LEU A 82 11.84 -26.80 5.80
C LEU A 82 12.06 -26.16 4.43
N ARG A 83 12.38 -26.99 3.44
CA ARG A 83 12.50 -26.57 2.05
C ARG A 83 11.25 -27.02 1.31
N ILE A 84 10.48 -26.06 0.80
CA ILE A 84 9.30 -26.34 -0.03
C ILE A 84 9.67 -25.98 -1.47
N THR A 85 9.68 -27.01 -2.33
CA THR A 85 9.90 -26.84 -3.77
C THR A 85 8.56 -26.98 -4.48
N LEU A 86 8.10 -25.90 -5.11
CA LEU A 86 6.95 -25.92 -6.00
C LEU A 86 7.44 -26.07 -7.44
N THR A 87 7.14 -27.20 -8.06
CA THR A 87 7.33 -27.44 -9.50
C THR A 87 5.98 -27.43 -10.19
N LYS A 88 5.83 -26.64 -11.26
CA LYS A 88 4.64 -26.69 -12.12
C LYS A 88 4.87 -27.78 -13.18
N PRO A 89 4.19 -28.94 -13.11
CA PRO A 89 4.27 -29.93 -14.18
C PRO A 89 3.73 -29.33 -15.49
N PRO A 90 4.25 -29.76 -16.66
CA PRO A 90 3.69 -29.33 -17.94
C PRO A 90 2.19 -29.66 -17.94
N VAL A 91 1.37 -28.69 -18.35
CA VAL A 91 -0.02 -28.96 -18.69
C VAL A 91 0.06 -29.64 -20.05
N ASP A 92 -0.10 -30.95 -20.07
CA ASP A 92 -0.34 -31.68 -21.31
C ASP A 92 -1.76 -31.33 -21.75
N ASP A 93 -1.87 -30.37 -22.67
CA ASP A 93 -3.10 -30.14 -23.44
C ASP A 93 -3.24 -31.34 -24.39
N VAL A 94 -3.91 -32.40 -23.93
CA VAL A 94 -4.34 -33.57 -24.73
C VAL A 94 -5.72 -33.32 -25.31
#